data_AF-A0AA51R029-F1
#
_entry.id   AF-A0AA51R029-F1
#
_cell.length_a   1.000
_cell.length_b   1.000
_cell.length_c   1.000
_cell.angle_alpha   90.00
_cell.angle_beta   90.00
_cell.angle_gamma   90.00
#
_symmetry.space_group_name_H-M   'P 1'
#
loop_
_entity.id
_entity.type
_entity.pdbx_description
1 polymer ?
#
loop_
_entity_poly.entity_id
_entity_poly.type
_entity_poly.pdbx_seq_one_letter_code
_entity_poly.pdbx_strand_id
1 'polypeptide(L)'
;MHIPEEQVQGKIIKYRNGSSINAELKIDDGRTITVEQRKKIFATIKDIALFTGDHPEDLRAWLLYDYCIETGEIPFSLSNCSISQAREFITFIINFILKHGIPLSDEALNRTDDIDRCLWGCLKYGRCCICGRKGETYHWNAIGMGRDRSKIDDSDLRKIRLCREHLM
;
A
#
# COMPACT_ATOMS: atom_id res chain seq x y z
N MET A 1 21.34 6.76 -28.60
CA MET A 1 20.67 7.41 -27.47
C MET A 1 21.73 7.72 -26.43
N HIS A 2 21.92 8.98 -26.06
CA HIS A 2 22.91 9.40 -25.07
C HIS A 2 22.16 9.84 -23.82
N ILE A 3 22.39 9.15 -22.70
CA ILE A 3 21.91 9.57 -21.38
C ILE A 3 23.14 10.13 -20.65
N PRO A 4 23.12 11.40 -20.21
CA PRO A 4 24.20 11.97 -19.42
C PRO A 4 24.45 11.12 -18.16
N GLU A 5 25.71 10.96 -17.76
CA GLU A 5 26.15 10.23 -16.54
C GLU A 5 25.96 8.71 -16.51
N GLU A 6 25.26 8.07 -17.46
CA GLU A 6 25.18 6.61 -17.57
C GLU A 6 25.72 6.05 -18.90
N GLN A 7 26.65 5.08 -18.80
CA GLN A 7 27.03 4.24 -19.95
C GLN A 7 25.99 3.13 -20.21
N VAL A 8 24.83 3.54 -20.71
CA VAL A 8 23.73 2.63 -21.05
C VAL A 8 24.13 1.61 -22.12
N GLN A 9 24.99 1.98 -23.07
CA GLN A 9 25.51 1.09 -24.11
C GLN A 9 26.21 -0.15 -23.54
N GLY A 10 27.02 0.01 -22.48
CA GLY A 10 27.75 -1.11 -21.87
C GLY A 10 26.84 -2.12 -21.16
N LYS A 11 25.72 -1.66 -20.58
CA LYS A 11 24.71 -2.54 -19.95
C LYS A 11 23.88 -3.28 -21.00
N ILE A 12 23.57 -2.65 -22.12
CA ILE A 12 22.75 -3.23 -23.21
C ILE A 12 23.47 -4.37 -23.95
N ILE A 13 24.79 -4.25 -24.16
CA ILE A 13 25.59 -5.27 -24.88
C ILE A 13 25.52 -6.65 -24.20
N LYS A 14 25.29 -6.70 -22.88
CA LYS A 14 25.16 -7.96 -22.12
C LYS A 14 23.93 -8.80 -22.52
N TYR A 15 22.92 -8.20 -23.13
CA TYR A 15 21.67 -8.86 -23.53
C TYR A 15 21.60 -9.16 -25.04
N ARG A 16 22.75 -9.09 -25.72
CA ARG A 16 22.84 -9.36 -27.15
C ARG A 16 22.61 -10.84 -27.44
N ASN A 17 21.61 -11.14 -28.27
CA ASN A 17 21.32 -12.50 -28.71
C ASN A 17 21.59 -12.61 -30.23
N GLY A 18 22.85 -12.86 -30.59
CA GLY A 18 23.32 -12.88 -31.98
C GLY A 18 23.56 -11.48 -32.58
N SER A 19 23.05 -11.22 -33.79
CA SER A 19 23.25 -9.97 -34.53
C SER A 19 22.33 -8.84 -34.08
N SER A 20 21.27 -9.15 -33.35
CA SER A 20 20.24 -8.20 -32.91
C SER A 20 20.18 -8.14 -31.38
N ILE A 21 19.77 -6.97 -30.88
CA ILE A 21 19.50 -6.74 -29.47
C ILE A 21 18.01 -6.43 -29.38
N ASN A 22 17.23 -7.37 -28.82
CA ASN A 22 15.85 -7.13 -28.47
C ASN A 22 15.81 -6.64 -27.02
N ALA A 23 15.64 -5.34 -26.83
CA ALA A 23 15.49 -4.74 -25.52
C ALA A 23 14.39 -3.66 -25.58
N GLU A 24 13.51 -3.65 -24.58
CA GLU A 24 12.57 -2.56 -24.36
C GLU A 24 13.18 -1.54 -23.42
N LEU A 25 13.17 -0.28 -23.83
CA LEU A 25 13.62 0.84 -23.01
C LEU A 25 12.40 1.65 -22.59
N LYS A 26 12.12 1.66 -21.28
CA LYS A 26 11.04 2.45 -20.69
C LYS A 26 11.63 3.70 -20.07
N ILE A 27 11.25 4.87 -20.60
CA ILE A 27 11.63 6.17 -20.05
C ILE A 27 10.49 6.60 -19.12
N ASP A 28 10.80 6.76 -17.84
CA ASP A 28 9.86 7.25 -16.83
C ASP A 28 10.10 8.75 -16.60
N ASP A 29 9.15 9.57 -17.02
CA ASP A 29 9.17 11.03 -16.83
C ASP A 29 8.60 11.44 -15.45
N GLY A 30 8.48 10.49 -14.51
CA GLY A 30 8.04 10.73 -13.14
C GLY A 30 6.58 11.15 -13.02
N ARG A 31 5.79 11.02 -14.09
CA ARG A 31 4.34 11.31 -14.11
C ARG A 31 3.48 10.05 -14.04
N THR A 32 4.10 8.90 -14.28
CA THR A 32 3.46 7.58 -14.24
C THR A 32 3.78 6.85 -12.95
N ILE A 33 2.94 5.88 -12.60
CA ILE A 33 3.13 5.00 -11.45
C ILE A 33 4.57 4.49 -11.34
N THR A 34 5.15 4.67 -10.15
CA THR A 34 6.53 4.25 -9.87
C THR A 34 6.64 2.75 -9.69
N VAL A 35 7.85 2.20 -9.89
CA VAL A 35 8.13 0.77 -9.66
C VAL A 35 7.80 0.36 -8.22
N GLU A 36 8.05 1.23 -7.24
CA GLU A 36 7.79 0.95 -5.83
C GLU A 36 6.29 0.89 -5.52
N GLN A 37 5.50 1.84 -6.02
CA GLN A 37 4.05 1.82 -5.89
C GLN A 37 3.46 0.56 -6.53
N ARG A 38 3.95 0.19 -7.71
CA ARG A 38 3.54 -1.04 -8.37
C ARG A 38 3.84 -2.26 -7.50
N LYS A 39 5.05 -2.36 -6.92
CA LYS A 39 5.40 -3.45 -5.99
C LYS A 39 4.47 -3.48 -4.76
N LYS A 40 4.17 -2.32 -4.16
CA LYS A 40 3.24 -2.18 -3.04
C LYS A 40 1.86 -2.73 -3.38
N ILE A 41 1.31 -2.39 -4.55
CA ILE A 41 0.01 -2.89 -5.03
C ILE A 41 0.01 -4.41 -5.19
N PHE A 42 0.97 -4.96 -5.94
CA PHE A 42 1.00 -6.41 -6.20
C PHE A 42 1.27 -7.23 -4.94
N ALA A 43 2.12 -6.75 -4.03
CA ALA A 43 2.34 -7.41 -2.75
C ALA A 43 1.05 -7.46 -1.91
N THR A 44 0.28 -6.36 -1.94
CA THR A 44 -0.96 -6.24 -1.17
C THR A 44 -2.09 -7.11 -1.74
N ILE A 45 -2.21 -7.16 -3.07
CA ILE A 45 -3.12 -8.09 -3.76
C ILE A 45 -2.74 -9.54 -3.48
N LYS A 46 -1.43 -9.86 -3.46
CA LYS A 46 -0.96 -11.20 -3.11
C LYS A 46 -1.38 -11.62 -1.70
N ASP A 47 -1.29 -10.71 -0.72
CA ASP A 47 -1.71 -11.01 0.66
C ASP A 47 -3.20 -11.31 0.75
N ILE A 48 -4.03 -10.54 0.03
CA ILE A 48 -5.46 -10.79 -0.07
C ILE A 48 -5.74 -12.13 -0.77
N ALA A 49 -5.08 -12.39 -1.90
CA ALA A 49 -5.23 -13.64 -2.65
C ALA A 49 -4.84 -14.88 -1.82
N LEU A 50 -3.78 -14.79 -1.01
CA LEU A 50 -3.39 -15.86 -0.08
C LEU A 50 -4.45 -16.11 1.01
N PHE A 51 -5.18 -15.07 1.40
CA PHE A 51 -6.22 -15.17 2.41
C PHE A 51 -7.55 -15.68 1.84
N THR A 52 -7.97 -15.20 0.67
CA THR A 52 -9.25 -15.57 0.05
C THR A 52 -9.16 -16.87 -0.76
N GLY A 53 -7.97 -17.22 -1.25
CA GLY A 53 -7.75 -18.35 -2.16
C GLY A 53 -8.00 -18.01 -3.64
N ASP A 54 -8.29 -16.75 -3.96
CA ASP A 54 -8.57 -16.32 -5.33
C ASP A 54 -7.29 -16.13 -6.15
N HIS A 55 -7.44 -16.16 -7.48
CA HIS A 55 -6.33 -15.87 -8.37
C HIS A 55 -5.98 -14.37 -8.33
N PRO A 56 -4.69 -13.99 -8.17
CA PRO A 56 -4.29 -12.59 -7.99
C PRO A 56 -4.73 -11.64 -9.11
N GLU A 57 -4.77 -12.10 -10.36
CA GLU A 57 -5.18 -11.24 -11.50
C GLU A 57 -6.69 -10.96 -11.49
N ASP A 58 -7.50 -11.93 -11.08
CA ASP A 58 -8.96 -11.75 -10.99
C ASP A 58 -9.28 -10.79 -9.86
N LEU A 59 -8.62 -10.98 -8.72
CA LEU A 59 -8.74 -10.09 -7.57
C LEU A 59 -8.26 -8.67 -7.90
N ARG A 60 -7.18 -8.52 -8.68
CA ARG A 60 -6.71 -7.22 -9.15
C ARG A 60 -7.78 -6.50 -9.97
N ALA A 61 -8.42 -7.20 -10.91
CA ALA A 61 -9.46 -6.62 -11.74
C ALA A 61 -10.70 -6.27 -10.89
N TRP A 62 -11.08 -7.14 -9.96
CA TRP A 62 -12.21 -6.93 -9.06
C TRP A 62 -12.00 -5.73 -8.14
N LEU A 63 -10.85 -5.63 -7.47
CA LEU A 63 -10.51 -4.50 -6.59
C LEU A 63 -10.46 -3.18 -7.34
N LEU A 64 -9.94 -3.19 -8.57
CA LEU A 64 -9.91 -1.99 -9.42
C LEU A 64 -11.33 -1.54 -9.79
N TYR A 65 -12.21 -2.50 -10.12
CA TYR A 65 -13.59 -2.21 -10.44
C TYR A 65 -14.36 -1.67 -9.22
N ASP A 66 -14.15 -2.27 -8.05
CA ASP A 66 -14.74 -1.83 -6.77
C ASP A 66 -14.28 -0.41 -6.41
N TYR A 67 -12.98 -0.10 -6.58
CA TYR A 67 -12.44 1.25 -6.45
C TYR A 67 -13.15 2.26 -7.35
N CYS A 68 -13.36 1.90 -8.62
CA CYS A 68 -14.04 2.77 -9.59
C CYS A 68 -15.50 3.03 -9.20
N ILE A 69 -16.20 2.03 -8.65
CA ILE A 69 -17.56 2.19 -8.13
C ILE A 69 -17.58 3.15 -6.94
N GLU A 70 -16.68 2.98 -5.97
CA GLU A 70 -16.67 3.80 -4.76
C GLU A 70 -16.27 5.26 -5.03
N THR A 71 -15.35 5.49 -5.98
CA THR A 71 -14.81 6.83 -6.29
C THR A 71 -15.53 7.53 -7.44
N GLY A 72 -16.25 6.78 -8.28
CA GLY A 72 -16.79 7.27 -9.54
C GLY A 72 -15.72 7.44 -10.64
N GLU A 73 -14.50 6.95 -10.43
CA GLU A 73 -13.46 6.96 -11.46
C GLU A 73 -13.71 5.94 -12.58
N ILE A 74 -13.05 6.15 -13.72
CA ILE A 74 -13.09 5.22 -14.86
C ILE A 74 -11.99 4.18 -14.68
N PRO A 75 -12.22 2.89 -15.03
CA PRO A 75 -11.20 1.86 -14.97
C PRO A 75 -9.91 2.25 -15.72
N PHE A 76 -8.78 2.05 -15.06
CA PHE A 76 -7.46 2.45 -15.57
C PHE A 76 -6.45 1.30 -15.55
N SER A 77 -5.36 1.45 -16.31
CA SER A 77 -4.28 0.47 -16.27
C SER A 77 -3.24 0.81 -15.21
N LEU A 78 -2.94 -0.15 -14.33
CA LEU A 78 -1.85 -0.07 -13.36
C LEU A 78 -0.45 -0.02 -14.00
N SER A 79 -0.34 -0.17 -15.32
CA SER A 79 0.94 -0.01 -16.05
C SER A 79 1.23 1.42 -16.49
N ASN A 80 0.21 2.30 -16.50
CA ASN A 80 0.30 3.64 -17.08
C ASN A 80 -0.57 4.69 -16.36
N CYS A 81 -1.05 4.41 -15.15
CA CYS A 81 -1.80 5.38 -14.36
C CYS A 81 -0.88 6.46 -13.76
N SER A 82 -1.48 7.57 -13.34
CA SER A 82 -0.75 8.63 -12.66
C SER A 82 -0.29 8.19 -11.26
N ILE A 83 0.72 8.88 -10.73
CA ILE A 83 1.20 8.67 -9.35
C ILE A 83 0.08 8.89 -8.32
N SER A 84 -0.79 9.88 -8.54
CA SER A 84 -1.90 10.16 -7.63
C SER A 84 -2.94 9.05 -7.64
N GLN A 85 -3.34 8.56 -8.83
CA GLN A 85 -4.26 7.42 -8.95
C GLN A 85 -3.68 6.16 -8.30
N ALA A 86 -2.39 5.90 -8.48
CA ALA A 86 -1.72 4.78 -7.82
C ALA A 86 -1.76 4.91 -6.28
N ARG A 87 -1.53 6.10 -5.73
CA ARG A 87 -1.62 6.36 -4.28
C ARG A 87 -3.01 6.16 -3.72
N GLU A 88 -4.03 6.71 -4.39
CA GLU A 88 -5.42 6.53 -3.96
C GLU A 88 -5.82 5.05 -4.01
N PHE A 89 -5.42 4.34 -5.07
CA PHE A 89 -5.69 2.91 -5.19
C PHE A 89 -4.96 2.08 -4.11
N ILE A 90 -3.69 2.38 -3.80
CA ILE A 90 -2.96 1.75 -2.68
C ILE A 90 -3.72 1.96 -1.36
N THR A 91 -4.16 3.19 -1.12
CA THR A 91 -4.89 3.53 0.10
C THR A 91 -6.23 2.79 0.17
N PHE A 92 -6.93 2.66 -0.95
CA PHE A 92 -8.16 1.89 -1.05
C PHE A 92 -7.95 0.41 -0.70
N ILE A 93 -6.98 -0.27 -1.31
CA ILE A 93 -6.73 -1.70 -1.03
C ILE A 93 -6.23 -1.95 0.39
N ILE A 94 -5.51 -1.00 1.00
CA ILE A 94 -5.15 -1.09 2.43
C ILE A 94 -6.39 -0.95 3.30
N ASN A 95 -7.27 0.00 3.02
CA ASN A 95 -8.53 0.12 3.74
C ASN A 95 -9.38 -1.14 3.62
N PHE A 96 -9.38 -1.78 2.46
CA PHE A 96 -10.04 -3.07 2.25
C PHE A 96 -9.47 -4.14 3.19
N ILE A 97 -8.15 -4.32 3.23
CA ILE A 97 -7.48 -5.27 4.14
C ILE A 97 -7.85 -4.99 5.60
N LEU A 98 -7.79 -3.73 6.04
CA LEU A 98 -8.08 -3.36 7.42
C LEU A 98 -9.56 -3.61 7.78
N LYS A 99 -10.47 -3.28 6.87
CA LYS A 99 -11.92 -3.51 7.00
C LYS A 99 -12.24 -5.00 7.12
N HIS A 100 -11.67 -5.82 6.26
CA HIS A 100 -11.90 -7.27 6.23
C HIS A 100 -11.03 -8.04 7.23
N GLY A 101 -10.04 -7.39 7.84
CA GLY A 101 -9.16 -8.02 8.83
C GLY A 101 -8.18 -9.02 8.24
N ILE A 102 -7.74 -8.77 7.01
CA ILE A 102 -6.81 -9.64 6.29
C ILE A 102 -5.41 -9.43 6.88
N PRO A 103 -4.68 -10.51 7.25
CA PRO A 103 -3.32 -10.39 7.76
C PRO A 103 -2.38 -9.93 6.65
N LEU A 104 -1.47 -9.01 6.97
CA LEU A 104 -0.44 -8.54 6.05
C LEU A 104 0.85 -9.34 6.25
N SER A 105 1.57 -9.61 5.16
CA SER A 105 2.90 -10.25 5.21
C SER A 105 4.03 -9.30 5.59
N ASP A 106 3.79 -8.00 5.52
CA ASP A 106 4.71 -6.91 5.85
C ASP A 106 3.93 -5.80 6.57
N GLU A 107 4.63 -4.82 7.13
CA GLU A 107 4.00 -3.74 7.88
C GLU A 107 3.08 -2.91 6.98
N ALA A 108 1.87 -2.57 7.44
CA ALA A 108 0.94 -1.75 6.68
C ALA A 108 1.57 -0.39 6.27
N LEU A 109 2.44 0.15 7.14
CA LEU A 109 3.21 1.37 6.91
C LEU A 109 4.17 1.27 5.72
N ASN A 110 4.75 0.09 5.45
CA ASN A 110 5.62 -0.12 4.30
C ASN A 110 4.84 -0.24 2.98
N ARG A 111 3.51 -0.41 3.05
CA ARG A 111 2.65 -0.58 1.88
C ARG A 111 2.02 0.72 1.40
N THR A 112 2.03 1.79 2.19
CA THR A 112 1.45 3.09 1.85
C THR A 112 2.48 4.21 1.87
N ASP A 113 2.27 5.22 1.04
CA ASP A 113 2.97 6.51 1.18
C ASP A 113 2.17 7.48 2.08
N ASP A 114 0.89 7.20 2.32
CA ASP A 114 -0.02 7.98 3.15
C ASP A 114 -0.18 7.30 4.52
N ILE A 115 0.80 7.56 5.38
CA ILE A 115 0.90 6.96 6.73
C ILE A 115 -0.28 7.37 7.60
N ASP A 116 -0.68 8.64 7.55
CA ASP A 116 -1.75 9.18 8.40
C ASP A 116 -3.09 8.51 8.10
N ARG A 117 -3.43 8.36 6.82
CA ARG A 117 -4.68 7.68 6.41
C ARG A 117 -4.67 6.20 6.78
N CYS A 118 -3.51 5.54 6.70
CA CYS A 118 -3.36 4.16 7.15
C CYS A 118 -3.52 4.04 8.67
N LEU A 119 -2.85 4.89 9.47
CA LEU A 119 -2.98 4.90 10.93
C LEU A 119 -4.43 5.16 11.37
N TRP A 120 -5.10 6.11 10.71
CA TRP A 120 -6.51 6.38 10.95
C TRP A 120 -7.38 5.16 10.61
N GLY A 121 -7.14 4.49 9.49
CA GLY A 121 -7.82 3.24 9.13
C GLY A 121 -7.62 2.15 10.17
N CYS A 122 -6.42 2.00 10.71
CA CYS A 122 -6.11 1.05 11.78
C CYS A 122 -6.91 1.33 13.04
N LEU A 123 -7.04 2.60 13.44
CA LEU A 123 -7.88 3.02 14.56
C LEU A 123 -9.37 2.75 14.28
N LYS A 124 -9.86 3.14 13.10
CA LYS A 124 -11.27 2.97 12.69
C LYS A 124 -11.70 1.50 12.68
N TYR A 125 -10.87 0.61 12.14
CA TYR A 125 -11.18 -0.82 12.03
C TYR A 125 -10.66 -1.65 13.22
N GLY A 126 -10.02 -1.02 14.21
CA GLY A 126 -9.49 -1.69 15.39
C GLY A 126 -8.36 -2.70 15.09
N ARG A 127 -7.58 -2.45 14.04
CA ARG A 127 -6.50 -3.33 13.56
C ARG A 127 -5.12 -2.79 13.92
N CYS A 128 -4.17 -3.67 14.14
CA CYS A 128 -2.78 -3.34 14.38
C CYS A 128 -2.17 -2.70 13.13
N CYS A 129 -1.53 -1.55 13.27
CA CYS A 129 -0.87 -0.85 12.17
C CYS A 129 0.38 -1.54 11.62
N ILE A 130 0.87 -2.57 12.31
CA ILE A 130 2.00 -3.38 11.86
C ILE A 130 1.46 -4.60 11.10
N CYS A 131 0.77 -5.53 11.77
CA CYS A 131 0.39 -6.80 11.14
C CYS A 131 -1.07 -6.93 10.68
N GLY A 132 -1.93 -5.92 10.88
CA GLY A 132 -3.35 -5.98 10.52
C GLY A 132 -4.24 -6.84 11.43
N ARG A 133 -3.68 -7.56 12.41
CA ARG A 133 -4.46 -8.35 13.40
C ARG A 133 -5.26 -7.45 14.35
N LYS A 134 -6.24 -8.00 15.07
CA LYS A 134 -7.03 -7.23 16.04
C LYS A 134 -6.09 -6.61 17.10
N GLY A 135 -6.15 -5.29 17.25
CA GLY A 135 -5.33 -4.53 18.19
C GLY A 135 -6.16 -3.92 19.31
N GLU A 136 -5.49 -3.20 20.21
CA GLU A 136 -6.05 -2.29 21.22
C GLU A 136 -5.50 -0.88 20.97
N THR A 137 -6.24 0.17 21.36
CA THR A 137 -5.78 1.57 21.17
C THR A 137 -4.87 1.94 22.33
N TYR A 138 -3.69 2.43 21.98
CA TYR A 138 -2.70 2.91 22.94
C TYR A 138 -2.49 4.39 22.74
N HIS A 139 -2.47 5.12 23.85
CA HIS A 139 -2.17 6.53 23.90
C HIS A 139 -0.69 6.72 24.17
N TRP A 140 -0.01 7.47 23.31
CA TRP A 140 1.39 7.82 23.52
C TRP A 140 1.57 8.74 24.73
N ASN A 141 0.61 9.66 24.92
CA ASN A 141 0.57 10.52 26.09
C ASN A 141 -0.21 9.82 27.21
N ALA A 142 0.33 9.84 28.42
CA ALA A 142 -0.36 9.32 29.59
C ALA A 142 -1.69 10.07 29.78
N ILE A 143 -2.80 9.34 29.73
CA ILE A 143 -4.08 9.84 30.26
C ILE A 143 -3.86 9.95 31.78
N GLY A 144 -3.72 11.17 32.28
CA GLY A 144 -3.42 11.43 33.69
C GLY A 144 -4.31 10.64 34.66
N MET A 145 -3.74 10.20 35.79
CA MET A 145 -4.45 9.44 36.83
C MET A 145 -5.75 10.15 37.25
N GLY A 146 -6.85 9.40 37.34
CA GLY A 146 -8.16 9.89 37.85
C GLY A 146 -9.20 10.21 36.77
N ARG A 147 -8.91 9.91 35.51
CA ARG A 147 -9.76 10.25 34.36
C ARG A 147 -10.38 8.97 33.76
N ASP A 148 -11.71 8.91 33.70
CA ASP A 148 -12.47 7.74 33.24
C ASP A 148 -12.23 7.50 31.73
N ARG A 149 -11.52 6.42 31.41
CA ARG A 149 -11.08 6.07 30.05
C ARG A 149 -12.23 5.80 29.09
N SER A 150 -13.45 5.63 29.60
CA SER A 150 -14.66 5.41 28.80
C SER A 150 -15.34 6.71 28.31
N LYS A 151 -14.99 7.87 28.86
CA LYS A 151 -15.71 9.15 28.67
C LYS A 151 -14.84 10.34 28.26
N ILE A 152 -13.55 10.14 28.02
CA ILE A 152 -12.64 11.22 27.66
C ILE A 152 -12.70 11.45 26.16
N ASP A 153 -12.98 12.69 25.77
CA ASP A 153 -12.65 13.19 24.44
C ASP A 153 -11.13 13.26 24.33
N ASP A 154 -10.58 12.28 23.63
CA ASP A 154 -9.16 12.08 23.41
C ASP A 154 -8.75 12.45 21.98
N SER A 155 -9.57 13.24 21.27
CA SER A 155 -9.34 13.63 19.87
C SER A 155 -7.97 14.29 19.62
N ASP A 156 -7.45 15.03 20.60
CA ASP A 156 -6.15 15.71 20.53
C ASP A 156 -4.96 14.86 21.00
N LEU A 157 -5.19 13.62 21.43
CA LEU A 157 -4.13 12.72 21.91
C LEU A 157 -3.61 11.83 20.78
N ARG A 158 -2.27 11.76 20.67
CA ARG A 158 -1.61 10.83 19.74
C ARG A 158 -1.94 9.39 20.13
N LYS A 159 -2.58 8.68 19.21
CA LYS A 159 -3.04 7.30 19.37
C LYS A 159 -2.46 6.41 18.30
N ILE A 160 -2.17 5.17 18.67
CA ILE A 160 -1.80 4.12 17.75
C ILE A 160 -2.57 2.85 18.11
N ARG A 161 -2.89 2.02 17.12
CA ARG A 161 -3.55 0.73 17.33
C ARG A 161 -2.53 -0.38 17.14
N LEU A 162 -2.28 -1.15 18.18
CA LEU A 162 -1.30 -2.24 18.18
C LEU A 162 -1.89 -3.52 18.74
N CYS A 163 -1.49 -4.69 18.22
CA CYS A 163 -1.81 -5.96 18.87
C CYS A 163 -0.83 -6.22 20.02
N ARG A 164 -1.16 -7.16 20.91
CA ARG A 164 -0.34 -7.47 22.10
C ARG A 164 1.10 -7.86 21.77
N GLU A 165 1.32 -8.50 20.63
CA GLU A 165 2.66 -8.89 20.18
C GLU A 165 3.52 -7.69 19.77
N HIS A 166 2.91 -6.63 19.23
CA HIS A 166 3.61 -5.43 18.77
C HIS A 166 3.54 -4.26 19.77
N LEU A 167 3.02 -4.51 20.96
CA LEU A 167 3.07 -3.55 22.06
C LEU A 167 4.34 -3.70 22.90
N MET A 168 5.07 -4.80 22.73
CA MET A 168 6.27 -5.12 23.50
C MET A 168 7.47 -4.28 23.08
#